data_AF-A0A6G9ZDG7-F1
#
_entry.id   AF-A0A6G9ZDG7-F1
#
_cell.length_a   1.000
_cell.length_b   1.000
_cell.length_c   1.000
_cell.angle_alpha   90.00
_cell.angle_beta   90.00
_cell.angle_gamma   90.00
#
_symmetry.space_group_name_H-M   'P 1'
#
loop_
_entity.id
_entity.type
_entity.pdbx_description
1 polymer ?
#
loop_
_entity_poly.entity_id
_entity_poly.type
_entity_poly.pdbx_seq_one_letter_code
_entity_poly.pdbx_strand_id
1 'polypeptide(L)'
;MPALAKVSAGGHEKEVSVFQRILKPARSQAPARKPSTPKKSSTKPSISPEDSEAISLLAAAGYDWVQAKKMYIGQPGEPMRKLVEYRKRYVDGRLQQILKDPKFTGVSLSSPGSVNITSDYDITLVGGTNTWQAVREFNEKFRKEWGRESGTVFDTNVYAADFPPPGSKGSWIPAGARPPGWDDAQEKASLSKVRRFMDQGEWNSYAGRVADATQDQQPASTRGQQVRQIFAEADRMYSTYVAHLADRLETQAVGRMRPREKPADFVDRITHSDENAVIEGRNTLYAIGLRGMQTEIGRGTRRQPVNVAELASQSLLFAMEAYHSAGSVFDVVHSQQAGKTMEMTPSDYLQSFNEQLGDAFKDLAHYSADPGKAFYQSVKYIKRLVGAARKYTGATGVSLPLEPRELLNAFDTLSQDASVLILLRKGEQSEYAAMNDEQKSAAAREAVREALGVDTIDGFKKRLLSVALAIHMARYQQLPRFGT
;
A
#
# COMPACT_ATOMS: atom_id res chain seq x y z
N MET A 1 17.66 43.00 22.40
CA MET A 1 16.81 42.15 21.53
C MET A 1 16.86 42.69 20.12
N PRO A 2 17.51 42.02 19.14
CA PRO A 2 17.47 42.48 17.77
C PRO A 2 16.27 41.88 17.02
N ALA A 3 15.65 42.72 16.19
CA ALA A 3 14.46 42.42 15.42
C ALA A 3 14.66 41.29 14.41
N LEU A 4 13.80 40.26 14.49
CA LEU A 4 13.67 39.21 13.48
C LEU A 4 13.14 39.83 12.18
N ALA A 5 13.98 39.83 11.16
CA ALA A 5 13.61 40.20 9.80
C ALA A 5 12.51 39.25 9.29
N LYS A 6 11.37 39.82 8.89
CA LYS A 6 10.35 39.12 8.11
C LYS A 6 10.93 38.79 6.74
N VAL A 7 11.44 37.57 6.57
CA VAL A 7 11.70 37.01 5.24
C VAL A 7 10.34 36.84 4.57
N SER A 8 10.09 37.64 3.51
CA SER A 8 8.89 37.50 2.71
C SER A 8 8.96 36.18 1.93
N ALA A 9 8.13 35.22 2.30
CA ALA A 9 7.81 34.06 1.47
C ALA A 9 6.95 34.52 0.27
N GLY A 10 7.56 35.27 -0.65
CA GLY A 10 6.96 35.65 -1.92
C GLY A 10 7.47 34.70 -3.01
N GLY A 11 6.56 33.98 -3.68
CA GLY A 11 6.87 33.35 -4.96
C GLY A 11 6.42 31.90 -5.20
N HIS A 12 5.80 31.21 -4.25
CA HIS A 12 5.08 29.97 -4.55
C HIS A 12 3.58 30.24 -4.54
N GLU A 13 3.06 30.74 -5.66
CA GLU A 13 1.65 30.53 -5.98
C GLU A 13 1.34 29.05 -5.78
N LYS A 14 0.22 28.77 -5.12
CA LYS A 14 -0.26 27.43 -4.81
C LYS A 14 -0.51 26.68 -6.12
N GLU A 15 0.50 26.01 -6.67
CA GLU A 15 0.28 24.98 -7.68
C GLU A 15 -0.59 23.91 -7.01
N VAL A 16 -1.89 24.01 -7.26
CA VAL A 16 -2.88 22.97 -6.95
C VAL A 16 -2.38 21.71 -7.66
N SER A 17 -2.14 20.64 -6.90
CA SER A 17 -1.54 19.43 -7.47
C SER A 17 -2.34 18.98 -8.69
N VAL A 18 -1.67 18.37 -9.68
CA VAL A 18 -2.33 17.86 -10.90
C VAL A 18 -3.53 16.99 -10.52
N PHE A 19 -3.38 16.20 -9.46
CA PHE A 19 -4.42 15.34 -8.91
C PHE A 19 -5.61 16.11 -8.32
N GLN A 20 -5.37 17.16 -7.55
CA GLN A 20 -6.46 18.02 -7.05
C GLN A 20 -7.26 18.67 -8.18
N ARG A 21 -6.62 18.96 -9.33
CA ARG A 21 -7.33 19.45 -10.53
C ARG A 21 -8.20 18.36 -11.17
N ILE A 22 -7.73 17.12 -11.19
CA ILE A 22 -8.47 15.97 -11.73
C ILE A 22 -9.67 15.60 -10.84
N LEU A 23 -9.51 15.71 -9.52
CA LEU A 23 -10.52 15.29 -8.56
C LEU A 23 -11.61 16.31 -8.25
N LYS A 24 -11.55 17.55 -8.79
CA LYS A 24 -12.64 18.53 -8.56
C LYS A 24 -13.97 17.92 -9.04
N PRO A 25 -14.90 17.59 -8.13
CA PRO A 25 -16.15 17.00 -8.54
C PRO A 25 -16.94 18.05 -9.33
N ALA A 26 -17.48 17.65 -10.49
CA ALA A 26 -18.67 18.32 -10.99
C ALA A 26 -19.74 18.10 -9.91
N ARG A 27 -20.09 19.14 -9.14
CA ARG A 27 -21.15 19.09 -8.13
C ARG A 27 -22.47 18.76 -8.82
N SER A 28 -22.72 17.46 -9.01
CA SER A 28 -23.97 16.90 -9.48
C SER A 28 -24.67 16.38 -8.23
N GLN A 29 -25.86 16.91 -7.93
CA GLN A 29 -26.74 16.39 -6.89
C GLN A 29 -27.29 15.03 -7.34
N ALA A 30 -26.52 13.97 -7.13
CA ALA A 30 -27.03 12.62 -7.30
C ALA A 30 -27.96 12.29 -6.12
N PRO A 31 -29.15 11.72 -6.34
CA PRO A 31 -30.06 11.35 -5.26
C PRO A 31 -29.41 10.28 -4.36
N ALA A 32 -29.68 10.36 -3.06
CA ALA A 32 -29.17 9.43 -2.06
C ALA A 32 -29.53 7.97 -2.43
N ARG A 33 -28.51 7.11 -2.54
CA ARG A 33 -28.70 5.70 -2.85
C ARG A 33 -29.22 5.01 -1.57
N LYS A 34 -30.42 4.41 -1.62
CA LYS A 34 -30.86 3.51 -0.53
C LYS A 34 -29.87 2.33 -0.47
N PRO A 35 -29.48 1.84 0.73
CA PRO A 35 -28.68 0.63 0.86
C PRO A 35 -29.34 -0.47 0.04
N SER A 36 -28.72 -0.86 -1.07
CA SER A 36 -29.31 -1.83 -1.96
C SER A 36 -29.12 -3.19 -1.32
N THR A 37 -30.19 -3.76 -0.77
CA THR A 37 -30.30 -5.22 -0.70
C THR A 37 -30.01 -5.73 -2.11
N PRO A 38 -29.09 -6.70 -2.28
CA PRO A 38 -28.69 -7.18 -3.60
C PRO A 38 -29.95 -7.64 -4.34
N LYS A 39 -30.41 -6.81 -5.29
CA LYS A 39 -31.50 -7.21 -6.18
C LYS A 39 -30.98 -8.41 -6.95
N LYS A 40 -31.68 -9.55 -6.85
CA LYS A 40 -31.42 -10.74 -7.67
C LYS A 40 -31.39 -10.30 -9.14
N SER A 41 -30.19 -10.13 -9.69
CA SER A 41 -29.98 -9.85 -11.10
C SER A 41 -30.57 -11.03 -11.90
N SER A 42 -31.47 -10.74 -12.83
CA SER A 42 -32.27 -11.73 -13.56
C SER A 42 -31.52 -12.40 -14.72
N THR A 43 -30.29 -11.99 -15.01
CA THR A 43 -29.39 -12.69 -15.93
C THR A 43 -28.31 -13.38 -15.12
N LYS A 44 -28.62 -14.59 -14.63
CA LYS A 44 -27.61 -15.46 -14.05
C LYS A 44 -26.69 -15.94 -15.20
N PRO A 45 -25.36 -15.84 -15.05
CA PRO A 45 -24.44 -16.54 -15.93
C PRO A 45 -24.82 -18.03 -16.01
N SER A 46 -24.46 -18.71 -17.09
CA SER A 46 -24.46 -20.18 -17.11
C SER A 46 -23.46 -20.66 -16.07
N ILE A 47 -23.96 -21.11 -14.91
CA ILE A 47 -23.16 -21.59 -13.79
C ILE A 47 -22.91 -23.07 -14.03
N SER A 48 -21.65 -23.48 -14.19
CA SER A 48 -21.32 -24.91 -14.24
C SER A 48 -21.68 -25.59 -12.91
N PRO A 49 -21.94 -26.91 -12.88
CA PRO A 49 -22.21 -27.61 -11.62
C PRO A 49 -21.12 -27.38 -10.55
N GLU A 50 -19.85 -27.34 -10.94
CA GLU A 50 -18.71 -27.04 -10.08
C GLU A 50 -18.78 -25.61 -9.50
N ASP A 51 -19.14 -24.63 -10.33
CA ASP A 51 -19.32 -23.25 -9.88
C ASP A 51 -20.48 -23.13 -8.90
N SER A 52 -21.53 -23.95 -9.07
CA SER A 52 -22.70 -23.95 -8.19
C SER A 52 -22.33 -24.32 -6.75
N GLU A 53 -21.42 -25.29 -6.57
CA GLU A 53 -20.94 -25.67 -5.24
C GLU A 53 -20.13 -24.53 -4.60
N ALA A 54 -19.16 -23.97 -5.31
CA ALA A 54 -18.33 -22.86 -4.81
C ALA A 54 -19.16 -21.61 -4.48
N ILE A 55 -20.13 -21.26 -5.32
CA ILE A 55 -21.06 -20.15 -5.07
C ILE A 55 -21.90 -20.42 -3.81
N SER A 56 -22.30 -21.67 -3.56
CA SER A 56 -23.05 -22.03 -2.36
C SER A 56 -22.20 -21.90 -1.10
N LEU A 57 -20.93 -22.30 -1.14
CA LEU A 57 -19.96 -22.08 -0.07
C LEU A 57 -19.76 -20.58 0.21
N LEU A 58 -19.58 -19.77 -0.83
CA LEU A 58 -19.47 -18.31 -0.68
C LEU A 58 -20.74 -17.68 -0.10
N ALA A 59 -21.91 -18.13 -0.55
CA ALA A 59 -23.18 -17.64 -0.04
C ALA A 59 -23.36 -17.98 1.45
N ALA A 60 -22.95 -19.18 1.87
CA ALA A 60 -22.95 -19.58 3.28
C ALA A 60 -21.99 -18.73 4.13
N ALA A 61 -20.86 -18.30 3.55
CA ALA A 61 -19.96 -17.32 4.15
C ALA A 61 -20.41 -15.85 4.00
N GLY A 62 -21.63 -15.60 3.50
CA GLY A 62 -22.18 -14.25 3.36
C GLY A 62 -21.53 -13.40 2.27
N TYR A 63 -20.93 -14.03 1.25
CA TYR A 63 -20.14 -13.40 0.19
C TYR A 63 -19.03 -12.51 0.74
N ASP A 64 -18.31 -13.04 1.73
CA ASP A 64 -17.21 -12.40 2.42
C ASP A 64 -16.04 -13.39 2.51
N TRP A 65 -14.93 -13.05 1.87
CA TRP A 65 -13.78 -13.95 1.81
C TRP A 65 -13.11 -14.15 3.17
N VAL A 66 -13.14 -13.13 4.05
CA VAL A 66 -12.58 -13.25 5.41
C VAL A 66 -13.39 -14.25 6.21
N GLN A 67 -14.72 -14.23 6.10
CA GLN A 67 -15.59 -15.24 6.71
C GLN A 67 -15.36 -16.63 6.10
N ALA A 68 -15.22 -16.71 4.77
CA ALA A 68 -14.92 -17.96 4.09
C ALA A 68 -13.60 -18.58 4.58
N LYS A 69 -12.53 -17.78 4.73
CA LYS A 69 -11.24 -18.22 5.31
C LYS A 69 -11.44 -18.81 6.71
N LYS A 70 -12.20 -18.13 7.58
CA LYS A 70 -12.49 -18.62 8.94
C LYS A 70 -13.27 -19.92 8.96
N MET A 71 -14.22 -20.08 8.03
CA MET A 71 -15.09 -21.26 7.99
C MET A 71 -14.40 -22.48 7.38
N TYR A 72 -13.60 -22.30 6.33
CA TYR A 72 -13.23 -23.38 5.41
C TYR A 72 -11.76 -23.78 5.42
N ILE A 73 -10.85 -22.97 5.99
CA ILE A 73 -9.45 -23.38 6.15
C ILE A 73 -9.38 -24.57 7.11
N GLY A 74 -8.66 -25.62 6.71
CA GLY A 74 -8.47 -26.85 7.51
C GLY A 74 -9.68 -27.80 7.55
N GLN A 75 -10.78 -27.49 6.85
CA GLN A 75 -11.96 -28.36 6.82
C GLN A 75 -11.77 -29.58 5.90
N PRO A 76 -12.32 -30.76 6.26
CA PRO A 76 -12.35 -31.93 5.39
C PRO A 76 -12.99 -31.63 4.02
N GLY A 77 -12.51 -32.28 2.96
CA GLY A 77 -13.02 -32.08 1.59
C GLY A 77 -12.54 -30.80 0.90
N GLU A 78 -11.59 -30.08 1.52
CA GLU A 78 -10.92 -28.89 1.00
C GLU A 78 -11.86 -27.81 0.39
N PRO A 79 -12.95 -27.41 1.07
CA PRO A 79 -13.89 -26.40 0.54
C PRO A 79 -13.20 -25.09 0.16
N MET A 80 -12.18 -24.68 0.90
CA MET A 80 -11.39 -23.49 0.59
C MET A 80 -10.63 -23.62 -0.76
N ARG A 81 -10.18 -24.82 -1.14
CA ARG A 81 -9.51 -25.04 -2.43
C ARG A 81 -10.49 -24.83 -3.58
N LYS A 82 -11.71 -25.37 -3.45
CA LYS A 82 -12.80 -25.15 -4.42
C LYS A 82 -13.11 -23.67 -4.59
N LEU A 83 -13.14 -22.91 -3.50
CA LEU A 83 -13.33 -21.46 -3.54
C LEU A 83 -12.19 -20.74 -4.27
N VAL A 84 -10.93 -21.11 -4.00
CA VAL A 84 -9.76 -20.51 -4.66
C VAL A 84 -9.75 -20.80 -6.16
N GLU A 85 -10.07 -22.02 -6.56
CA GLU A 85 -10.17 -22.43 -7.96
C GLU A 85 -11.31 -21.70 -8.67
N TYR A 86 -12.48 -21.58 -8.03
CA TYR A 86 -13.60 -20.80 -8.55
C TYR A 86 -13.25 -19.33 -8.71
N ARG A 87 -12.69 -18.70 -7.66
CA ARG A 87 -12.19 -17.31 -7.70
C ARG A 87 -11.29 -17.09 -8.90
N LYS A 88 -10.27 -17.93 -9.08
CA LYS A 88 -9.32 -17.81 -10.17
C LYS A 88 -10.01 -17.92 -11.54
N ARG A 89 -10.80 -18.98 -11.76
CA ARG A 89 -11.53 -19.18 -13.03
C ARG A 89 -12.46 -18.01 -13.34
N TYR A 90 -13.24 -17.56 -12.36
CA TYR A 90 -14.18 -16.44 -12.54
C TYR A 90 -13.45 -15.14 -12.87
N VAL A 91 -12.45 -14.77 -12.07
CA VAL A 91 -11.74 -13.49 -12.23
C VAL A 91 -10.96 -13.48 -13.55
N ASP A 92 -10.19 -14.52 -13.83
CA ASP A 92 -9.41 -14.64 -15.08
C ASP A 92 -10.34 -14.65 -16.28
N GLY A 93 -11.42 -15.43 -16.24
CA GLY A 93 -12.40 -15.50 -17.31
C GLY A 93 -13.08 -14.16 -17.57
N ARG A 94 -13.44 -13.40 -16.52
CA ARG A 94 -14.04 -12.07 -16.65
C ARG A 94 -13.06 -11.07 -17.24
N LEU A 95 -11.80 -11.06 -16.79
CA LEU A 95 -10.76 -10.21 -17.36
C LEU A 95 -10.49 -10.56 -18.82
N GLN A 96 -10.34 -11.83 -19.16
CA GLN A 96 -10.17 -12.28 -20.55
C GLN A 96 -11.34 -11.84 -21.44
N GLN A 97 -12.59 -11.89 -20.94
CA GLN A 97 -13.75 -11.37 -21.67
C GLN A 97 -13.65 -9.87 -21.92
N ILE A 98 -13.21 -9.09 -20.93
CA ILE A 98 -13.00 -7.65 -21.07
C ILE A 98 -11.91 -7.38 -22.13
N LEU A 99 -10.76 -8.07 -22.02
CA LEU A 99 -9.59 -7.88 -22.88
C LEU A 99 -9.78 -8.34 -24.33
N LYS A 100 -10.91 -8.99 -24.67
CA LYS A 100 -11.29 -9.27 -26.07
C LYS A 100 -11.72 -8.02 -26.84
N ASP A 101 -12.10 -6.95 -26.15
CA ASP A 101 -12.42 -5.67 -26.79
C ASP A 101 -11.15 -5.10 -27.47
N PRO A 102 -11.19 -4.75 -28.78
CA PRO A 102 -10.05 -4.23 -29.51
C PRO A 102 -9.33 -3.04 -28.86
N LYS A 103 -10.02 -2.24 -28.03
CA LYS A 103 -9.40 -1.10 -27.32
C LYS A 103 -8.38 -1.51 -26.25
N PHE A 104 -8.32 -2.78 -25.89
CA PHE A 104 -7.34 -3.37 -24.96
C PHE A 104 -6.26 -4.20 -25.67
N THR A 105 -6.06 -3.99 -26.97
CA THR A 105 -5.02 -4.69 -27.73
C THR A 105 -3.66 -4.55 -27.04
N GLY A 106 -3.00 -5.70 -26.81
CA GLY A 106 -1.67 -5.80 -26.20
C GLY A 106 -1.66 -5.77 -24.67
N VAL A 107 -2.81 -5.64 -24.01
CA VAL A 107 -2.94 -5.80 -22.56
C VAL A 107 -2.96 -7.29 -22.20
N SER A 108 -2.23 -7.69 -21.16
CA SER A 108 -2.19 -9.05 -20.63
C SER A 108 -2.28 -9.06 -19.10
N LEU A 109 -2.59 -10.24 -18.53
CA LEU A 109 -2.70 -10.44 -17.09
C LEU A 109 -1.35 -10.93 -16.52
N SER A 110 -1.00 -10.43 -15.33
CA SER A 110 0.11 -10.94 -14.53
C SER A 110 -0.32 -11.05 -13.07
N SER A 111 -0.12 -12.20 -12.43
CA SER A 111 -0.47 -12.42 -11.02
C SER A 111 0.71 -13.04 -10.24
N PRO A 112 1.85 -12.33 -10.12
CA PRO A 112 3.03 -12.85 -9.43
C PRO A 112 2.76 -12.89 -7.92
N GLY A 113 2.52 -14.08 -7.37
CA GLY A 113 2.47 -14.28 -5.91
C GLY A 113 1.22 -14.99 -5.36
N SER A 114 0.15 -15.16 -6.13
CA SER A 114 -1.08 -15.78 -5.65
C SER A 114 -1.10 -17.30 -5.81
N VAL A 115 -0.16 -17.97 -5.15
CA VAL A 115 -0.01 -19.44 -5.24
C VAL A 115 -0.61 -20.19 -4.05
N ASN A 116 -0.78 -19.55 -2.89
CA ASN A 116 -1.28 -20.24 -1.69
C ASN A 116 -2.79 -20.04 -1.50
N ILE A 117 -3.42 -21.03 -0.86
CA ILE A 117 -4.87 -21.07 -0.60
C ILE A 117 -5.38 -19.89 0.25
N THR A 118 -4.51 -19.32 1.08
CA THR A 118 -4.81 -18.20 1.97
C THR A 118 -4.37 -16.85 1.43
N SER A 119 -3.69 -16.83 0.28
CA SER A 119 -3.16 -15.59 -0.30
C SER A 119 -4.24 -14.80 -1.04
N ASP A 120 -4.07 -13.50 -0.99
CA ASP A 120 -4.81 -12.51 -1.77
C ASP A 120 -4.61 -12.81 -3.27
N TYR A 121 -5.61 -12.47 -4.08
CA TYR A 121 -5.54 -12.62 -5.53
C TYR A 121 -5.28 -11.27 -6.21
N ASP A 122 -4.00 -10.91 -6.27
CA ASP A 122 -3.54 -9.67 -6.89
C ASP A 122 -3.23 -9.90 -8.37
N ILE A 123 -3.90 -9.13 -9.23
CA ILE A 123 -3.69 -9.17 -10.69
C ILE A 123 -3.25 -7.80 -11.16
N THR A 124 -2.12 -7.74 -11.85
CA THR A 124 -1.66 -6.54 -12.56
C THR A 124 -1.91 -6.71 -14.05
N LEU A 125 -2.63 -5.77 -14.65
CA LEU A 125 -2.80 -5.67 -16.10
C LEU A 125 -1.59 -4.94 -16.69
N VAL A 126 -0.83 -5.62 -17.53
CA VAL A 126 0.43 -5.14 -18.12
C VAL A 126 0.35 -5.02 -19.63
N GLY A 127 1.18 -4.15 -20.22
CA GLY A 127 1.22 -3.94 -21.66
C GLY A 127 0.02 -3.17 -22.22
N GLY A 128 0.01 -2.99 -23.54
CA GLY A 128 -1.07 -2.33 -24.28
C GLY A 128 -1.31 -0.87 -23.90
N THR A 129 -2.49 -0.37 -24.24
CA THR A 129 -3.03 0.92 -23.77
C THR A 129 -4.33 0.67 -23.02
N ASN A 130 -4.80 1.64 -22.23
CA ASN A 130 -6.11 1.59 -21.55
C ASN A 130 -6.26 0.52 -20.45
N THR A 131 -5.18 0.07 -19.82
CA THR A 131 -5.23 -0.83 -18.64
C THR A 131 -6.18 -0.31 -17.56
N TRP A 132 -6.19 1.01 -17.31
CA TRP A 132 -7.11 1.64 -16.36
C TRP A 132 -8.59 1.48 -16.70
N GLN A 133 -8.95 1.50 -17.99
CA GLN A 133 -10.33 1.27 -18.43
C GLN A 133 -10.72 -0.18 -18.20
N ALA A 134 -9.80 -1.12 -18.40
CA ALA A 134 -10.03 -2.54 -18.11
C ALA A 134 -10.25 -2.78 -16.60
N VAL A 135 -9.44 -2.16 -15.73
CA VAL A 135 -9.65 -2.21 -14.26
C VAL A 135 -11.03 -1.66 -13.89
N ARG A 136 -11.40 -0.48 -14.43
CA ARG A 136 -12.69 0.13 -14.17
C ARG A 136 -13.84 -0.77 -14.65
N GLU A 137 -13.76 -1.29 -15.86
CA GLU A 137 -14.79 -2.19 -16.42
C GLU A 137 -14.91 -3.49 -15.62
N PHE A 138 -13.79 -4.03 -15.13
CA PHE A 138 -13.81 -5.19 -14.25
C PHE A 138 -14.58 -4.89 -12.97
N ASN A 139 -14.22 -3.82 -12.25
CA ASN A 139 -14.87 -3.43 -11.00
C ASN A 139 -16.37 -3.13 -11.19
N GLU A 140 -16.74 -2.42 -12.26
CA GLU A 140 -18.15 -2.13 -12.58
C GLU A 140 -18.96 -3.40 -12.88
N LYS A 141 -18.43 -4.29 -13.73
CA LYS A 141 -19.09 -5.56 -14.06
C LYS A 141 -19.17 -6.49 -12.85
N PHE A 142 -18.11 -6.57 -12.06
CA PHE A 142 -18.08 -7.37 -10.83
C PHE A 142 -19.14 -6.87 -9.84
N ARG A 143 -19.15 -5.57 -9.53
CA ARG A 143 -20.12 -4.96 -8.61
C ARG A 143 -21.56 -5.13 -9.09
N LYS A 144 -21.81 -5.01 -10.39
CA LYS A 144 -23.16 -5.24 -10.96
C LYS A 144 -23.66 -6.66 -10.71
N GLU A 145 -22.77 -7.64 -10.70
CA GLU A 145 -23.09 -9.05 -10.58
C GLU A 145 -23.20 -9.51 -9.11
N TRP A 146 -22.25 -9.10 -8.28
CA TRP A 146 -22.15 -9.54 -6.88
C TRP A 146 -22.80 -8.58 -5.89
N GLY A 147 -23.11 -7.35 -6.31
CA GLY A 147 -23.57 -6.28 -5.42
C GLY A 147 -22.50 -5.80 -4.43
N ARG A 148 -21.24 -6.25 -4.59
CA ARG A 148 -20.08 -6.00 -3.73
C ARG A 148 -18.80 -5.92 -4.57
N GLU A 149 -17.73 -5.41 -3.99
CA GLU A 149 -16.40 -5.33 -4.59
C GLU A 149 -15.67 -6.68 -4.56
N SER A 150 -14.77 -6.90 -5.52
CA SER A 150 -13.96 -8.13 -5.61
C SER A 150 -13.04 -8.33 -4.41
N GLY A 151 -12.58 -7.23 -3.78
CA GLY A 151 -11.81 -7.28 -2.55
C GLY A 151 -12.59 -7.88 -1.38
N THR A 152 -13.90 -7.64 -1.29
CA THR A 152 -14.74 -8.24 -0.24
C THR A 152 -15.12 -9.68 -0.56
N VAL A 153 -15.57 -9.94 -1.80
CA VAL A 153 -16.12 -11.25 -2.16
C VAL A 153 -15.04 -12.30 -2.34
N PHE A 154 -13.90 -11.93 -2.92
CA PHE A 154 -12.83 -12.86 -3.33
C PHE A 154 -11.44 -12.50 -2.80
N ASP A 155 -11.29 -11.41 -2.05
CA ASP A 155 -9.96 -10.91 -1.65
C ASP A 155 -9.07 -10.72 -2.89
N THR A 156 -9.68 -10.13 -3.93
CA THR A 156 -9.07 -9.96 -5.26
C THR A 156 -8.94 -8.48 -5.60
N ASN A 157 -7.72 -8.06 -5.93
CA ASN A 157 -7.41 -6.72 -6.39
C ASN A 157 -6.92 -6.77 -7.84
N VAL A 158 -7.36 -5.81 -8.65
CA VAL A 158 -6.92 -5.67 -10.03
C VAL A 158 -6.29 -4.29 -10.20
N TYR A 159 -5.02 -4.27 -10.58
CA TYR A 159 -4.21 -3.08 -10.77
C TYR A 159 -3.93 -2.85 -12.25
N ALA A 160 -3.72 -1.59 -12.62
CA ALA A 160 -3.03 -1.25 -13.86
C ALA A 160 -1.51 -1.37 -13.66
N ALA A 161 -0.75 -1.51 -14.74
CA ALA A 161 0.70 -1.40 -14.71
C ALA A 161 1.12 0.05 -14.41
N ASP A 162 1.05 0.41 -13.14
CA ASP A 162 1.29 1.77 -12.68
C ASP A 162 2.76 2.10 -12.73
N PHE A 163 3.66 1.19 -12.34
CA PHE A 163 5.12 1.32 -12.46
C PHE A 163 5.71 0.23 -13.35
N PRO A 164 5.58 0.33 -14.68
CA PRO A 164 6.20 -0.64 -15.58
C PRO A 164 7.73 -0.56 -15.46
N PRO A 165 8.48 -1.68 -15.65
CA PRO A 165 9.94 -1.64 -15.65
C PRO A 165 10.48 -0.54 -16.59
N PRO A 166 11.48 0.25 -16.19
CA PRO A 166 12.06 1.29 -17.04
C PRO A 166 12.49 0.73 -18.39
N GLY A 167 12.10 1.41 -19.48
CA GLY A 167 12.47 1.00 -20.84
C GLY A 167 11.79 -0.26 -21.39
N SER A 168 10.91 -0.93 -20.62
CA SER A 168 10.13 -2.05 -21.14
C SER A 168 9.08 -1.61 -22.18
N LYS A 169 8.64 -2.52 -23.05
CA LYS A 169 7.63 -2.22 -24.08
C LYS A 169 6.32 -1.74 -23.41
N GLY A 170 5.89 -0.52 -23.73
CA GLY A 170 4.71 0.11 -23.10
C GLY A 170 5.01 0.84 -21.79
N SER A 171 6.28 0.88 -21.37
CA SER A 171 6.70 1.69 -20.22
C SER A 171 6.66 3.17 -20.55
N TRP A 172 5.99 3.92 -19.67
CA TRP A 172 6.06 5.38 -19.67
C TRP A 172 7.29 5.88 -18.89
N ILE A 173 8.03 4.97 -18.23
CA ILE A 173 9.27 5.27 -17.51
C ILE A 173 10.43 5.16 -18.50
N PRO A 174 11.18 6.26 -18.75
CA PRO A 174 12.32 6.24 -19.68
C PRO A 174 13.33 5.16 -19.36
N ALA A 175 13.93 4.54 -20.39
CA ALA A 175 15.11 3.70 -20.20
C ALA A 175 16.29 4.59 -19.73
N GLY A 176 16.96 4.20 -18.64
CA GLY A 176 18.12 4.94 -18.13
C GLY A 176 17.78 6.03 -17.12
N ALA A 177 18.14 7.29 -17.42
CA ALA A 177 18.19 8.39 -16.44
C ALA A 177 16.81 8.82 -15.93
N ARG A 178 16.68 8.90 -14.60
CA ARG A 178 15.48 9.41 -13.93
C ARG A 178 15.34 10.92 -14.13
N PRO A 179 14.13 11.42 -14.40
CA PRO A 179 13.93 12.86 -14.49
C PRO A 179 14.16 13.52 -13.13
N PRO A 180 14.62 14.79 -13.10
CA PRO A 180 14.75 15.55 -11.87
C PRO A 180 13.43 15.57 -11.07
N GLY A 181 13.49 15.26 -9.78
CA GLY A 181 12.32 15.21 -8.88
C GLY A 181 11.57 13.86 -8.86
N TRP A 182 11.96 12.88 -9.69
CA TRP A 182 11.39 11.53 -9.64
C TRP A 182 11.56 10.89 -8.26
N ASP A 183 12.79 10.83 -7.77
CA ASP A 183 13.10 10.18 -6.48
C ASP A 183 12.37 10.87 -5.34
N ASP A 184 12.31 12.20 -5.34
CA ASP A 184 11.58 12.98 -4.33
C ASP A 184 10.08 12.64 -4.32
N ALA A 185 9.45 12.52 -5.49
CA ALA A 185 8.03 12.18 -5.60
C ALA A 185 7.77 10.76 -5.06
N GLN A 186 8.62 9.80 -5.43
CA GLN A 186 8.51 8.41 -4.99
C GLN A 186 8.82 8.24 -3.50
N GLU A 187 9.79 9.00 -2.97
CA GLU A 187 10.12 9.03 -1.55
C GLU A 187 8.93 9.55 -0.73
N LYS A 188 8.30 10.67 -1.12
CA LYS A 188 7.08 11.19 -0.48
C LYS A 188 5.93 10.19 -0.51
N ALA A 189 5.75 9.48 -1.63
CA ALA A 189 4.75 8.43 -1.76
C ALA A 189 5.00 7.29 -0.77
N SER A 190 6.25 6.80 -0.69
CA SER A 190 6.62 5.75 0.26
C SER A 190 6.44 6.19 1.72
N LEU A 191 6.81 7.43 2.06
CA LEU A 191 6.62 8.01 3.40
C LEU A 191 5.13 8.20 3.75
N SER A 192 4.27 8.49 2.78
CA SER A 192 2.83 8.59 3.00
C SER A 192 2.22 7.26 3.51
N LYS A 193 2.82 6.11 3.14
CA LYS A 193 2.44 4.79 3.66
C LYS A 193 2.77 4.67 5.15
N VAL A 194 3.95 5.12 5.57
CA VAL A 194 4.33 5.17 7.00
C VAL A 194 3.37 6.09 7.76
N ARG A 195 3.15 7.30 7.23
CA ARG A 195 2.23 8.29 7.80
C ARG A 195 0.84 7.72 8.05
N ARG A 196 0.31 6.92 7.12
CA ARG A 196 -1.05 6.34 7.21
C ARG A 196 -1.29 5.53 8.49
N PHE A 197 -0.24 4.93 9.05
CA PHE A 197 -0.32 4.06 10.23
C PHE A 197 0.33 4.68 11.48
N MET A 198 0.48 6.01 11.47
CA MET A 198 0.82 6.80 12.64
C MET A 198 -0.32 7.77 12.96
N ASP A 199 -0.56 8.03 14.24
CA ASP A 199 -1.34 9.21 14.59
C ASP A 199 -0.54 10.50 14.28
N GLN A 200 -1.21 11.65 14.31
CA GLN A 200 -0.55 12.93 13.97
C GLN A 200 0.58 13.28 14.95
N GLY A 201 0.43 12.95 16.23
CA GLY A 201 1.45 13.21 17.26
C GLY A 201 2.69 12.36 17.05
N GLU A 202 2.52 11.06 16.82
CA GLU A 202 3.59 10.14 16.46
C GLU A 202 4.33 10.60 15.21
N TRP A 203 3.59 10.96 14.15
CA TRP A 203 4.19 11.43 12.90
C TRP A 203 4.99 12.72 13.08
N ASN A 204 4.41 13.72 13.78
CA ASN A 204 5.09 14.99 14.03
C ASN A 204 6.35 14.80 14.86
N SER A 205 6.30 13.94 15.88
CA SER A 205 7.45 13.58 16.71
C SER A 205 8.55 12.90 15.88
N TYR A 206 8.18 11.92 15.05
CA TYR A 206 9.10 11.22 14.16
C TYR A 206 9.77 12.16 13.16
N ALA A 207 8.97 12.90 12.39
CA ALA A 207 9.45 13.86 11.39
C ALA A 207 10.31 14.97 12.03
N GLY A 208 9.93 15.44 13.22
CA GLY A 208 10.69 16.42 13.98
C GLY A 208 12.09 15.92 14.33
N ARG A 209 12.19 14.70 14.88
CA ARG A 209 13.49 14.09 15.23
C ARG A 209 14.39 13.89 14.02
N VAL A 210 13.85 13.44 12.88
CA VAL A 210 14.63 13.31 11.64
C VAL A 210 15.15 14.68 11.19
N ALA A 211 14.30 15.71 11.18
CA ALA A 211 14.69 17.05 10.78
C ALA A 211 15.73 17.68 11.72
N ASP A 212 15.54 17.57 13.04
CA ASP A 212 16.42 18.13 14.06
C ASP A 212 17.82 17.51 13.96
N ALA A 213 17.91 16.21 13.74
CA ALA A 213 19.17 15.50 13.56
C ALA A 213 19.93 15.82 12.26
N THR A 214 19.29 16.56 11.35
CA THR A 214 19.88 17.02 10.08
C THR A 214 20.20 18.52 10.08
N GLN A 215 19.92 19.21 11.20
CA GLN A 215 20.37 20.58 11.39
C GLN A 215 21.89 20.60 11.46
N ASP A 216 22.52 21.41 10.60
CA ASP A 216 23.93 21.74 10.79
C ASP A 216 24.04 22.63 12.05
N GLN A 217 25.25 22.84 12.58
CA GLN A 217 25.47 23.77 13.71
C GLN A 217 24.98 25.21 13.43
N GLN A 218 24.59 25.52 12.19
CA GLN A 218 23.92 26.76 11.85
C GLN A 218 22.39 26.64 12.02
N PRO A 219 21.77 27.49 12.86
CA PRO A 219 20.36 27.38 13.29
C PRO A 219 19.30 27.59 12.19
N ALA A 220 19.72 27.79 10.94
CA ALA A 220 18.85 27.91 9.78
C ALA A 220 19.35 27.09 8.57
N SER A 221 19.93 25.90 8.81
CA SER A 221 20.39 25.07 7.68
C SER A 221 19.21 24.73 6.75
N THR A 222 19.44 24.92 5.45
CA THR A 222 18.46 24.63 4.40
C THR A 222 18.05 23.16 4.41
N ARG A 223 18.92 22.27 4.89
CA ARG A 223 18.71 20.82 4.95
C ARG A 223 17.58 20.45 5.92
N GLY A 224 17.61 20.94 7.16
CA GLY A 224 16.56 20.64 8.13
C GLY A 224 15.17 21.11 7.66
N GLN A 225 15.12 22.27 6.98
CA GLN A 225 13.88 22.78 6.37
C GLN A 225 13.41 21.89 5.21
N GLN A 226 14.32 21.42 4.35
CA GLN A 226 13.99 20.49 3.27
C GLN A 226 13.43 19.16 3.79
N VAL A 227 14.03 18.61 4.83
CA VAL A 227 13.52 17.39 5.48
C VAL A 227 12.10 17.62 6.01
N ARG A 228 11.86 18.72 6.73
CA ARG A 228 10.49 19.05 7.19
C ARG A 228 9.52 19.19 6.02
N GLN A 229 9.95 19.76 4.90
CA GLN A 229 9.12 19.90 3.71
C GLN A 229 8.76 18.51 3.12
N ILE A 230 9.72 17.60 2.99
CA ILE A 230 9.48 16.23 2.48
C ILE A 230 8.42 15.52 3.33
N PHE A 231 8.58 15.54 4.67
CA PHE A 231 7.61 14.92 5.58
C PHE A 231 6.25 15.63 5.59
N ALA A 232 6.22 16.96 5.50
CA ALA A 232 4.97 17.71 5.39
C ALA A 232 4.22 17.42 4.08
N GLU A 233 4.94 17.16 2.99
CA GLU A 233 4.34 16.78 1.71
C GLU A 233 3.81 15.34 1.73
N ALA A 234 4.51 14.40 2.37
CA ALA A 234 3.99 13.05 2.62
C ALA A 234 2.71 13.07 3.48
N ASP A 235 2.67 13.91 4.53
CA ASP A 235 1.47 14.13 5.36
C ASP A 235 0.32 14.74 4.55
N ARG A 236 0.62 15.73 3.72
CA ARG A 236 -0.36 16.35 2.82
C ARG A 236 -0.92 15.34 1.83
N MET A 237 -0.08 14.46 1.28
CA MET A 237 -0.49 13.42 0.35
C MET A 237 -1.50 12.47 1.02
N TYR A 238 -1.21 11.98 2.22
CA TYR A 238 -2.13 11.16 3.00
C TYR A 238 -3.42 11.91 3.38
N SER A 239 -3.30 13.14 3.89
CA SER A 239 -4.45 13.95 4.29
C SER A 239 -5.39 14.25 3.11
N THR A 240 -4.82 14.50 1.94
CA THR A 240 -5.58 14.70 0.68
C THR A 240 -6.30 13.42 0.26
N TYR A 241 -5.62 12.27 0.35
CA TYR A 241 -6.22 10.96 0.11
C TYR A 241 -7.47 10.73 0.99
N VAL A 242 -7.33 10.91 2.31
CA VAL A 242 -8.43 10.69 3.25
C VAL A 242 -9.58 11.66 2.99
N ALA A 243 -9.29 12.94 2.72
CA ALA A 243 -10.30 13.94 2.43
C ALA A 243 -11.12 13.59 1.18
N HIS A 244 -10.48 13.13 0.12
CA HIS A 244 -11.19 12.71 -1.11
C HIS A 244 -12.00 11.44 -0.90
N LEU A 245 -11.50 10.49 -0.11
CA LEU A 245 -12.26 9.29 0.22
C LEU A 245 -13.49 9.62 1.08
N ALA A 246 -13.35 10.52 2.05
CA ALA A 246 -14.47 11.03 2.84
C ALA A 246 -15.54 11.69 1.97
N ASP A 247 -15.16 12.65 1.12
CA ASP A 247 -16.07 13.33 0.18
C ASP A 247 -16.80 12.33 -0.74
N ARG A 248 -16.09 11.29 -1.18
CA ARG A 248 -16.68 10.23 -2.01
C ARG A 248 -17.73 9.43 -1.24
N LEU A 249 -17.43 9.01 -0.01
CA LEU A 249 -18.34 8.25 0.84
C LEU A 249 -19.60 9.06 1.20
N GLU A 250 -19.45 10.36 1.44
CA GLU A 250 -20.59 11.26 1.63
C GLU A 250 -21.44 11.36 0.36
N THR A 251 -20.81 11.51 -0.81
CA THR A 251 -21.48 11.58 -2.12
C THR A 251 -22.24 10.29 -2.45
N GLN A 252 -21.72 9.13 -2.03
CA GLN A 252 -22.39 7.83 -2.16
C GLN A 252 -23.52 7.63 -1.14
N ALA A 253 -23.74 8.58 -0.23
CA ALA A 253 -24.73 8.51 0.85
C ALA A 253 -24.56 7.29 1.79
N VAL A 254 -23.32 6.80 1.93
CA VAL A 254 -22.98 5.69 2.84
C VAL A 254 -23.05 6.16 4.30
N GLY A 255 -22.78 7.45 4.52
CA GLY A 255 -22.93 8.12 5.80
C GLY A 255 -22.79 9.63 5.62
N ARG A 256 -22.95 10.37 6.72
CA ARG A 256 -22.61 11.79 6.79
C ARG A 256 -21.52 12.00 7.82
N MET A 257 -20.56 12.84 7.51
CA MET A 257 -19.55 13.29 8.46
C MET A 257 -20.24 14.18 9.50
N ARG A 258 -19.94 13.94 10.79
CA ARG A 258 -20.51 14.72 11.90
C ARG A 258 -19.86 16.11 11.94
N PRO A 259 -20.53 17.13 12.50
CA PRO A 259 -19.89 18.42 12.72
C PRO A 259 -18.58 18.25 13.51
N ARG A 260 -17.47 18.78 12.98
CA ARG A 260 -16.10 18.70 13.54
C ARG A 260 -15.43 17.32 13.51
N GLU A 261 -16.07 16.30 12.95
CA GLU A 261 -15.40 15.01 12.70
C GLU A 261 -14.31 15.21 11.65
N LYS A 262 -13.11 14.66 11.90
CA LYS A 262 -12.03 14.73 10.90
C LYS A 262 -12.32 13.71 9.80
N PRO A 263 -11.90 13.97 8.54
CA PRO A 263 -12.06 13.00 7.45
C PRO A 263 -11.51 11.61 7.78
N ALA A 264 -10.40 11.52 8.52
CA ALA A 264 -9.80 10.23 8.92
C ALA A 264 -10.72 9.45 9.86
N ASP A 265 -11.24 10.10 10.89
CA ASP A 265 -12.17 9.50 11.85
C ASP A 265 -13.47 9.07 11.17
N PHE A 266 -13.95 9.86 10.19
CA PHE A 266 -15.10 9.51 9.38
C PHE A 266 -14.85 8.25 8.54
N VAL A 267 -13.75 8.21 7.78
CA VAL A 267 -13.39 7.05 6.95
C VAL A 267 -13.18 5.81 7.81
N ASP A 268 -12.52 5.93 8.96
CA ASP A 268 -12.31 4.82 9.89
C ASP A 268 -13.64 4.28 10.43
N ARG A 269 -14.54 5.17 10.87
CA ARG A 269 -15.89 4.80 11.31
C ARG A 269 -16.67 4.06 10.22
N ILE A 270 -16.62 4.55 8.98
CA ILE A 270 -17.31 3.90 7.86
C ILE A 270 -16.66 2.55 7.52
N THR A 271 -15.34 2.44 7.60
CA THR A 271 -14.61 1.17 7.38
C THR A 271 -15.12 0.09 8.33
N HIS A 272 -15.37 0.42 9.60
CA HIS A 272 -15.91 -0.53 10.58
C HIS A 272 -17.39 -0.89 10.36
N SER A 273 -18.19 -0.01 9.73
CA SER A 273 -19.62 -0.25 9.51
C SER A 273 -19.97 -0.83 8.14
N ASP A 274 -19.20 -0.48 7.10
CA ASP A 274 -19.41 -0.86 5.71
C ASP A 274 -18.09 -0.80 4.94
N GLU A 275 -17.22 -1.77 5.19
CA GLU A 275 -15.92 -1.90 4.52
C GLU A 275 -16.04 -1.95 3.00
N ASN A 276 -17.07 -2.63 2.48
CA ASN A 276 -17.31 -2.75 1.05
C ASN A 276 -17.54 -1.37 0.38
N ALA A 277 -18.28 -0.47 1.03
CA ALA A 277 -18.45 0.90 0.53
C ALA A 277 -17.13 1.68 0.49
N VAL A 278 -16.24 1.47 1.48
CA VAL A 278 -14.89 2.05 1.48
C VAL A 278 -14.07 1.52 0.32
N ILE A 279 -14.13 0.21 0.04
CA ILE A 279 -13.46 -0.41 -1.11
C ILE A 279 -14.03 0.15 -2.43
N GLU A 280 -15.35 0.34 -2.55
CA GLU A 280 -15.97 0.94 -3.75
C GLU A 280 -15.48 2.38 -3.97
N GLY A 281 -15.46 3.19 -2.91
CA GLY A 281 -14.97 4.57 -2.95
C GLY A 281 -13.50 4.64 -3.39
N ARG A 282 -12.67 3.76 -2.83
CA ARG A 282 -11.27 3.54 -3.19
C ARG A 282 -11.09 3.16 -4.66
N ASN A 283 -11.75 2.11 -5.13
CA ASN A 283 -11.68 1.65 -6.52
C ASN A 283 -12.12 2.73 -7.52
N THR A 284 -13.11 3.55 -7.15
CA THR A 284 -13.54 4.69 -7.96
C THR A 284 -12.45 5.75 -8.08
N LEU A 285 -11.87 6.17 -6.95
CA LEU A 285 -10.83 7.21 -6.92
C LEU A 285 -9.53 6.73 -7.59
N TYR A 286 -9.18 5.45 -7.44
CA TYR A 286 -8.08 4.82 -8.17
C TYR A 286 -8.28 4.95 -9.68
N ALA A 287 -9.44 4.54 -10.22
CA ALA A 287 -9.74 4.64 -11.64
C ALA A 287 -9.70 6.09 -12.17
N ILE A 288 -10.13 7.07 -11.38
CA ILE A 288 -10.03 8.49 -11.74
C ILE A 288 -8.57 8.94 -11.81
N GLY A 289 -7.76 8.55 -10.82
CA GLY A 289 -6.34 8.84 -10.80
C GLY A 289 -5.59 8.27 -12.00
N LEU A 290 -5.86 7.00 -12.34
CA LEU A 290 -5.29 6.35 -13.53
C LEU A 290 -5.69 7.03 -14.84
N ARG A 291 -6.93 7.50 -14.97
CA ARG A 291 -7.35 8.31 -16.13
C ARG A 291 -6.56 9.61 -16.21
N GLY A 292 -6.32 10.25 -15.06
CA GLY A 292 -5.47 11.43 -14.93
C GLY A 292 -4.05 11.16 -15.42
N MET A 293 -3.47 10.04 -14.99
CA MET A 293 -2.15 9.56 -15.42
C MET A 293 -2.10 9.39 -16.95
N GLN A 294 -3.07 8.69 -17.55
CA GLN A 294 -3.14 8.50 -19.01
C GLN A 294 -3.26 9.83 -19.77
N THR A 295 -4.04 10.77 -19.22
CA THR A 295 -4.20 12.10 -19.80
C THR A 295 -2.86 12.85 -19.80
N GLU A 296 -2.11 12.77 -18.70
CA GLU A 296 -0.80 13.40 -18.60
C GLU A 296 0.23 12.74 -19.54
N ILE A 297 0.18 11.40 -19.69
CA ILE A 297 1.00 10.68 -20.67
C ILE A 297 0.74 11.19 -22.10
N GLY A 298 -0.53 11.41 -22.45
CA GLY A 298 -0.90 11.91 -23.77
C GLY A 298 -0.45 13.33 -24.08
N ARG A 299 -0.09 14.13 -23.06
CA ARG A 299 0.32 15.54 -23.26
C ARG A 299 1.76 15.73 -23.73
N GLY A 300 2.63 14.72 -23.61
CA GLY A 300 3.99 14.78 -24.18
C GLY A 300 4.93 15.84 -23.58
N THR A 301 4.73 16.31 -22.34
CA THR A 301 5.50 17.43 -21.76
C THR A 301 6.84 16.99 -21.17
N ARG A 302 7.83 17.90 -21.06
CA ARG A 302 9.12 17.58 -20.39
C ARG A 302 8.98 17.20 -18.90
N ARG A 303 7.95 17.70 -18.20
CA ARG A 303 7.63 17.34 -16.80
C ARG A 303 6.78 16.08 -16.69
N GLN A 304 6.37 15.49 -17.82
CA GLN A 304 5.44 14.37 -17.87
C GLN A 304 5.84 13.22 -16.96
N PRO A 305 7.09 12.70 -16.93
CA PRO A 305 7.34 11.50 -16.14
C PRO A 305 7.21 11.73 -14.63
N VAL A 306 7.54 12.92 -14.14
CA VAL A 306 7.39 13.26 -12.70
C VAL A 306 5.91 13.41 -12.35
N ASN A 307 5.15 14.14 -13.17
CA ASN A 307 3.70 14.28 -12.96
C ASN A 307 2.99 12.93 -13.03
N VAL A 308 3.36 12.08 -14.00
CA VAL A 308 2.80 10.73 -14.17
C VAL A 308 3.16 9.85 -12.97
N ALA A 309 4.39 9.92 -12.45
CA ALA A 309 4.79 9.19 -11.26
C ALA A 309 4.07 9.65 -9.99
N GLU A 310 3.91 10.96 -9.81
CA GLU A 310 3.14 11.51 -8.69
C GLU A 310 1.66 11.08 -8.78
N LEU A 311 1.06 11.14 -9.97
CA LEU A 311 -0.30 10.67 -10.20
C LEU A 311 -0.43 9.16 -9.97
N ALA A 312 0.53 8.36 -10.44
CA ALA A 312 0.55 6.91 -10.20
C ALA A 312 0.58 6.62 -8.69
N SER A 313 1.54 7.20 -7.97
CA SER A 313 1.66 7.08 -6.52
C SER A 313 0.40 7.52 -5.77
N GLN A 314 -0.18 8.66 -6.15
CA GLN A 314 -1.41 9.16 -5.53
C GLN A 314 -2.63 8.31 -5.85
N SER A 315 -2.68 7.70 -7.04
CA SER A 315 -3.72 6.75 -7.41
C SER A 315 -3.60 5.49 -6.56
N LEU A 316 -2.38 4.98 -6.39
CA LEU A 316 -2.08 3.76 -5.62
C LEU A 316 -2.43 3.89 -4.14
N LEU A 317 -2.49 5.10 -3.56
CA LEU A 317 -3.05 5.32 -2.22
C LEU A 317 -4.52 4.85 -2.10
N PHE A 318 -5.27 4.92 -3.21
CA PHE A 318 -6.64 4.42 -3.29
C PHE A 318 -6.73 2.96 -3.71
N ALA A 319 -5.68 2.37 -4.26
CA ALA A 319 -5.67 0.94 -4.51
C ALA A 319 -5.63 0.18 -3.17
N MET A 320 -6.34 -0.95 -3.10
CA MET A 320 -6.25 -1.84 -1.95
C MET A 320 -4.86 -2.46 -1.92
N GLU A 321 -4.20 -2.46 -0.76
CA GLU A 321 -2.97 -3.27 -0.54
C GLU A 321 -1.74 -2.95 -1.44
N ALA A 322 -1.76 -1.87 -2.23
CA ALA A 322 -0.72 -1.63 -3.23
C ALA A 322 0.60 -1.03 -2.68
N TYR A 323 1.67 -1.22 -3.45
CA TYR A 323 2.91 -0.46 -3.31
C TYR A 323 2.77 0.91 -3.96
N HIS A 324 3.10 1.99 -3.26
CA HIS A 324 2.90 3.38 -3.69
C HIS A 324 4.09 3.97 -4.46
N SER A 325 5.24 3.30 -4.44
CA SER A 325 6.47 3.74 -5.11
C SER A 325 7.06 2.66 -6.02
N ALA A 326 7.73 3.13 -7.07
CA ALA A 326 8.46 2.30 -8.00
C ALA A 326 9.54 1.45 -7.29
N GLY A 327 10.25 2.04 -6.31
CA GLY A 327 11.30 1.32 -5.57
C GLY A 327 10.78 0.07 -4.87
N SER A 328 9.62 0.15 -4.21
CA SER A 328 9.00 -1.03 -3.58
C SER A 328 8.51 -2.06 -4.60
N VAL A 329 7.92 -1.62 -5.72
CA VAL A 329 7.52 -2.54 -6.80
C VAL A 329 8.73 -3.28 -7.36
N PHE A 330 9.84 -2.58 -7.59
CA PHE A 330 11.05 -3.18 -8.16
C PHE A 330 11.73 -4.15 -7.18
N ASP A 331 11.90 -3.75 -5.91
CA ASP A 331 12.54 -4.61 -4.91
C ASP A 331 11.64 -5.80 -4.54
N VAL A 332 10.38 -5.56 -4.21
CA VAL A 332 9.52 -6.63 -3.67
C VAL A 332 8.88 -7.45 -4.77
N VAL A 333 8.21 -6.81 -5.74
CA VAL A 333 7.43 -7.54 -6.75
C VAL A 333 8.36 -8.14 -7.81
N HIS A 334 9.26 -7.35 -8.37
CA HIS A 334 10.12 -7.85 -9.44
C HIS A 334 11.30 -8.66 -8.92
N SER A 335 12.05 -8.15 -7.95
CA SER A 335 13.24 -8.86 -7.46
C SER A 335 12.90 -10.04 -6.55
N GLN A 336 12.20 -9.80 -5.43
CA GLN A 336 11.99 -10.84 -4.44
C GLN A 336 10.92 -11.87 -4.82
N GLN A 337 9.82 -11.45 -5.45
CA GLN A 337 8.71 -12.35 -5.80
C GLN A 337 8.87 -12.98 -7.19
N ALA A 338 9.22 -12.17 -8.20
CA ALA A 338 9.37 -12.66 -9.58
C ALA A 338 10.79 -13.14 -9.93
N GLY A 339 11.76 -13.03 -9.01
CA GLY A 339 13.14 -13.47 -9.23
C GLY A 339 13.88 -12.69 -10.31
N LYS A 340 13.41 -11.48 -10.66
CA LYS A 340 14.02 -10.65 -11.72
C LYS A 340 15.12 -9.78 -11.14
N THR A 341 16.32 -9.86 -11.70
CA THR A 341 17.38 -8.90 -11.38
C THR A 341 17.03 -7.55 -11.99
N MET A 342 16.87 -6.54 -11.14
CA MET A 342 16.64 -5.14 -11.52
C MET A 342 17.80 -4.30 -10.99
N GLU A 343 18.30 -3.38 -11.81
CA GLU A 343 19.21 -2.36 -11.31
C GLU A 343 18.43 -1.38 -10.44
N MET A 344 18.86 -1.23 -9.19
CA MET A 344 18.19 -0.39 -8.19
C MET A 344 19.17 0.62 -7.62
N THR A 345 18.68 1.84 -7.46
CA THR A 345 19.39 2.95 -6.83
C THR A 345 19.24 2.91 -5.31
N PRO A 346 20.10 3.61 -4.55
CA PRO A 346 19.86 3.86 -3.13
C PRO A 346 18.46 4.41 -2.84
N SER A 347 17.96 5.35 -3.65
CA SER A 347 16.62 5.91 -3.49
C SER A 347 15.53 4.83 -3.54
N ASP A 348 15.67 3.83 -4.40
CA ASP A 348 14.68 2.74 -4.50
C ASP A 348 14.66 1.86 -3.26
N TYR A 349 15.83 1.54 -2.71
CA TYR A 349 15.92 0.76 -1.49
C TYR A 349 15.36 1.53 -0.29
N LEU A 350 15.55 2.85 -0.23
CA LEU A 350 14.92 3.68 0.79
C LEU A 350 13.39 3.71 0.64
N GLN A 351 12.88 3.82 -0.59
CA GLN A 351 11.45 3.77 -0.87
C GLN A 351 10.86 2.41 -0.45
N SER A 352 11.50 1.31 -0.82
CA SER A 352 11.14 -0.05 -0.38
C SER A 352 11.12 -0.15 1.15
N PHE A 353 12.19 0.31 1.81
CA PHE A 353 12.30 0.36 3.26
C PHE A 353 11.10 1.08 3.91
N ASN A 354 10.76 2.27 3.42
CA ASN A 354 9.64 3.07 3.94
C ASN A 354 8.30 2.34 3.80
N GLU A 355 8.03 1.72 2.66
CA GLU A 355 6.77 1.02 2.47
C GLU A 355 6.66 -0.25 3.31
N GLN A 356 7.76 -1.00 3.46
CA GLN A 356 7.76 -2.17 4.34
C GLN A 356 7.58 -1.77 5.81
N LEU A 357 8.07 -0.59 6.22
CA LEU A 357 7.81 -0.05 7.55
C LEU A 357 6.32 0.28 7.72
N GLY A 358 5.71 0.91 6.71
CA GLY A 358 4.27 1.18 6.70
C GLY A 358 3.43 -0.10 6.74
N ASP A 359 3.78 -1.11 5.96
CA ASP A 359 3.09 -2.41 5.96
C ASP A 359 3.29 -3.18 7.28
N ALA A 360 4.46 -3.07 7.91
CA ALA A 360 4.66 -3.62 9.25
C ALA A 360 3.73 -2.94 10.27
N PHE A 361 3.59 -1.60 10.22
CA PHE A 361 2.67 -0.87 11.11
C PHE A 361 1.20 -1.19 10.82
N LYS A 362 0.84 -1.43 9.56
CA LYS A 362 -0.48 -1.94 9.19
C LYS A 362 -0.81 -3.22 9.94
N ASP A 363 0.07 -4.22 9.88
CA ASP A 363 -0.13 -5.50 10.55
C ASP A 363 -0.17 -5.35 12.08
N LEU A 364 0.72 -4.54 12.66
CA LEU A 364 0.73 -4.26 14.09
C LEU A 364 -0.59 -3.64 14.57
N ALA A 365 -1.17 -2.73 13.79
CA ALA A 365 -2.45 -2.11 14.09
C ALA A 365 -3.62 -3.08 13.90
N HIS A 366 -3.60 -3.87 12.82
CA HIS A 366 -4.66 -4.83 12.48
C HIS A 366 -4.81 -5.94 13.53
N TYR A 367 -3.69 -6.42 14.07
CA TYR A 367 -3.66 -7.47 15.09
C TYR A 367 -3.46 -6.91 16.51
N SER A 368 -3.85 -5.67 16.77
CA SER A 368 -3.56 -4.96 18.03
C SER A 368 -4.14 -5.62 19.29
N ALA A 369 -5.18 -6.45 19.15
CA ALA A 369 -5.76 -7.23 20.23
C ALA A 369 -4.87 -8.39 20.72
N ASP A 370 -3.89 -8.82 19.92
CA ASP A 370 -2.99 -9.94 20.23
C ASP A 370 -1.55 -9.59 19.80
N PRO A 371 -0.68 -9.14 20.74
CA PRO A 371 0.70 -8.76 20.43
C PRO A 371 1.52 -9.85 19.75
N GLY A 372 1.38 -11.12 20.17
CA GLY A 372 2.13 -12.21 19.56
C GLY A 372 1.72 -12.44 18.12
N LYS A 373 0.41 -12.39 17.84
CA LYS A 373 -0.13 -12.42 16.47
C LYS A 373 0.32 -11.24 15.62
N ALA A 374 0.33 -10.04 16.18
CA ALA A 374 0.88 -8.86 15.52
C ALA A 374 2.37 -9.06 15.13
N PHE A 375 3.18 -9.65 16.00
CA PHE A 375 4.60 -9.91 15.72
C PHE A 375 4.81 -10.91 14.60
N TYR A 376 4.24 -12.12 14.67
CA TYR A 376 4.46 -13.12 13.63
C TYR A 376 3.73 -12.79 12.32
N GLN A 377 2.67 -11.99 12.34
CA GLN A 377 2.07 -11.51 11.10
C GLN A 377 2.97 -10.45 10.44
N SER A 378 3.44 -9.45 11.17
CA SER A 378 4.28 -8.39 10.60
C SER A 378 5.67 -8.85 10.12
N VAL A 379 6.18 -10.00 10.58
CA VAL A 379 7.55 -10.48 10.29
C VAL A 379 7.91 -10.58 8.80
N LYS A 380 6.92 -10.85 7.93
CA LYS A 380 7.13 -10.86 6.46
C LYS A 380 7.64 -9.50 5.98
N TYR A 381 7.04 -8.42 6.49
CA TYR A 381 7.43 -7.06 6.15
C TYR A 381 8.74 -6.66 6.85
N ILE A 382 8.98 -7.18 8.06
CA ILE A 382 10.28 -7.00 8.74
C ILE A 382 11.43 -7.60 7.93
N LYS A 383 11.28 -8.82 7.40
CA LYS A 383 12.28 -9.46 6.52
C LYS A 383 12.65 -8.56 5.34
N ARG A 384 11.63 -8.02 4.68
CA ARG A 384 11.77 -7.16 3.50
C ARG A 384 12.39 -5.81 3.88
N LEU A 385 11.96 -5.22 4.99
CA LEU A 385 12.49 -3.99 5.55
C LEU A 385 13.99 -4.12 5.86
N VAL A 386 14.40 -5.19 6.54
CA VAL A 386 15.81 -5.47 6.86
C VAL A 386 16.63 -5.61 5.57
N GLY A 387 16.12 -6.38 4.60
CA GLY A 387 16.75 -6.54 3.30
C GLY A 387 16.96 -5.19 2.59
N ALA A 388 15.92 -4.36 2.52
CA ALA A 388 15.99 -3.02 1.91
C ALA A 388 16.97 -2.10 2.66
N ALA A 389 16.96 -2.11 4.00
CA ALA A 389 17.89 -1.32 4.81
C ALA A 389 19.36 -1.71 4.55
N ARG A 390 19.68 -3.01 4.50
CA ARG A 390 21.04 -3.50 4.22
C ARG A 390 21.49 -3.16 2.80
N LYS A 391 20.61 -3.29 1.81
CA LYS A 391 20.91 -2.88 0.43
C LYS A 391 21.15 -1.38 0.33
N TYR A 392 20.36 -0.57 1.04
CA TYR A 392 20.54 0.88 1.13
C TYR A 392 21.89 1.27 1.75
N THR A 393 22.22 0.73 2.92
CA THR A 393 23.48 1.05 3.61
C THR A 393 24.70 0.55 2.83
N GLY A 394 24.60 -0.63 2.21
CA GLY A 394 25.63 -1.17 1.32
C GLY A 394 25.86 -0.30 0.08
N ALA A 395 24.78 0.17 -0.57
CA ALA A 395 24.87 0.99 -1.77
C ALA A 395 25.34 2.43 -1.50
N THR A 396 25.15 2.95 -0.28
CA THR A 396 25.54 4.32 0.10
C THR A 396 26.84 4.40 0.91
N GLY A 397 27.33 3.26 1.41
CA GLY A 397 28.46 3.20 2.32
C GLY A 397 28.18 3.77 3.72
N VAL A 398 26.92 4.07 4.06
CA VAL A 398 26.59 4.66 5.37
C VAL A 398 26.64 3.59 6.46
N SER A 399 27.36 3.91 7.54
CA SER A 399 27.36 3.13 8.77
C SER A 399 26.27 3.62 9.73
N LEU A 400 25.47 2.69 10.25
CA LEU A 400 24.49 2.99 11.31
C LEU A 400 25.20 3.10 12.67
N PRO A 401 24.69 3.92 13.61
CA PRO A 401 25.13 3.89 15.00
C PRO A 401 24.97 2.49 15.61
N LEU A 402 25.71 2.20 16.69
CA LEU A 402 25.79 0.87 17.29
C LEU A 402 24.40 0.29 17.62
N GLU A 403 23.59 1.02 18.39
CA GLU A 403 22.29 0.51 18.85
C GLU A 403 21.30 0.22 17.70
N PRO A 404 21.05 1.14 16.73
CA PRO A 404 20.21 0.84 15.57
C PRO A 404 20.73 -0.32 14.72
N ARG A 405 22.07 -0.50 14.64
CA ARG A 405 22.68 -1.62 13.94
C ARG A 405 22.42 -2.96 14.65
N GLU A 406 22.53 -2.98 15.97
CA GLU A 406 22.20 -4.15 16.79
C GLU A 406 20.71 -4.50 16.68
N LEU A 407 19.82 -3.50 16.72
CA LEU A 407 18.40 -3.69 16.47
C LEU A 407 18.12 -4.25 15.07
N LEU A 408 18.76 -3.71 14.03
CA LEU A 408 18.60 -4.22 12.67
C LEU A 408 19.03 -5.69 12.57
N ASN A 409 20.11 -6.08 13.25
CA ASN A 409 20.55 -7.48 13.33
C ASN A 409 19.57 -8.36 14.12
N ALA A 410 18.98 -7.86 15.20
CA ALA A 410 17.98 -8.60 15.97
C ALA A 410 16.70 -8.83 15.13
N PHE A 411 16.25 -7.82 14.38
CA PHE A 411 15.15 -7.97 13.42
C PHE A 411 15.48 -8.94 12.28
N ASP A 412 16.72 -8.96 11.82
CA ASP A 412 17.19 -9.93 10.83
C ASP A 412 17.03 -11.37 11.37
N THR A 413 17.55 -11.64 12.57
CA THR A 413 17.40 -12.93 13.26
C THR A 413 15.92 -13.33 13.40
N LEU A 414 15.06 -12.41 13.84
CA LEU A 414 13.63 -12.64 14.00
C LEU A 414 12.88 -12.90 12.68
N SER A 415 13.49 -12.60 11.53
CA SER A 415 12.83 -12.66 10.22
C SER A 415 13.48 -13.64 9.23
N GLN A 416 14.50 -14.38 9.68
CA GLN A 416 15.07 -15.51 8.95
C GLN A 416 14.05 -16.63 8.74
N ASP A 417 14.21 -17.43 7.69
CA ASP A 417 13.21 -18.45 7.32
C ASP A 417 13.01 -19.55 8.38
N ALA A 418 14.02 -19.79 9.21
CA ALA A 418 13.98 -20.73 10.34
C ALA A 418 13.60 -20.07 11.68
N SER A 419 13.33 -18.76 11.70
CA SER A 419 12.93 -18.06 12.92
C SER A 419 11.55 -18.52 13.40
N VAL A 420 11.36 -18.50 14.73
CA VAL A 420 10.07 -18.80 15.37
C VAL A 420 8.93 -18.01 14.74
N LEU A 421 9.12 -16.71 14.49
CA LEU A 421 8.07 -15.86 13.91
C LEU A 421 7.68 -16.27 12.48
N ILE A 422 8.65 -16.61 11.62
CA ILE A 422 8.34 -17.06 10.25
C ILE A 422 7.64 -18.43 10.27
N LEU A 423 8.09 -19.34 11.14
CA LEU A 423 7.49 -20.66 11.28
C LEU A 423 6.05 -20.57 11.81
N LEU A 424 5.82 -19.76 12.84
CA LEU A 424 4.48 -19.45 13.36
C LEU A 424 3.55 -18.88 12.28
N ARG A 425 4.06 -17.94 11.47
CA ARG A 425 3.31 -17.33 10.35
C ARG A 425 2.92 -18.36 9.29
N LYS A 426 3.82 -19.28 8.95
CA LYS A 426 3.59 -20.29 7.90
C LYS A 426 2.60 -21.37 8.35
N GLY A 427 2.55 -21.68 9.65
CA GLY A 427 1.47 -22.44 10.31
C GLY A 427 1.36 -23.93 9.94
N GLU A 428 1.38 -24.31 8.67
CA GLU A 428 0.99 -25.63 8.18
C GLU A 428 2.15 -26.63 8.07
N GLN A 429 3.40 -26.16 8.03
CA GLN A 429 4.60 -26.98 7.79
C GLN A 429 5.66 -26.83 8.89
N SER A 430 5.23 -26.50 10.11
CA SER A 430 6.15 -26.24 11.22
C SER A 430 5.79 -27.04 12.46
N GLU A 431 6.73 -27.16 13.39
CA GLU A 431 6.50 -27.69 14.74
C GLU A 431 5.36 -26.97 15.50
N TYR A 432 4.98 -25.77 15.05
CA TYR A 432 3.90 -24.97 15.62
C TYR A 432 2.51 -25.29 15.03
N ALA A 433 2.39 -26.26 14.11
CA ALA A 433 1.12 -26.61 13.48
C ALA A 433 0.04 -27.06 14.48
N ALA A 434 0.46 -27.75 15.56
CA ALA A 434 -0.43 -28.22 16.62
C ALA A 434 -0.78 -27.14 17.66
N MET A 435 -0.14 -25.97 17.63
CA MET A 435 -0.38 -24.92 18.61
C MET A 435 -1.67 -24.16 18.31
N ASN A 436 -2.44 -23.88 19.36
CA ASN A 436 -3.57 -22.95 19.28
C ASN A 436 -3.08 -21.48 19.18
N ASP A 437 -3.99 -20.54 18.92
CA ASP A 437 -3.64 -19.12 18.73
C ASP A 437 -2.95 -18.50 19.97
N GLU A 438 -3.34 -18.89 21.19
CA GLU A 438 -2.75 -18.41 22.44
C GLU A 438 -1.31 -18.89 22.62
N GLN A 439 -1.04 -20.17 22.36
CA GLN A 439 0.30 -20.76 22.39
C GLN A 439 1.22 -20.12 21.34
N LYS A 440 0.71 -19.91 20.12
CA LYS A 440 1.44 -19.21 19.05
C LYS A 440 1.77 -17.78 19.45
N SER A 441 0.80 -17.08 20.06
CA SER A 441 1.00 -15.73 20.56
C SER A 441 2.09 -15.69 21.64
N ALA A 442 2.02 -16.57 22.64
CA ALA A 442 2.99 -16.65 23.71
C ALA A 442 4.42 -16.94 23.18
N ALA A 443 4.56 -17.89 22.26
CA ALA A 443 5.84 -18.22 21.64
C ALA A 443 6.43 -17.02 20.85
N ALA A 444 5.59 -16.30 20.09
CA ALA A 444 6.04 -15.10 19.39
C ALA A 444 6.48 -13.98 20.35
N ARG A 445 5.75 -13.78 21.45
CA ARG A 445 6.10 -12.77 22.46
C ARG A 445 7.43 -13.10 23.14
N GLU A 446 7.67 -14.37 23.45
CA GLU A 446 8.94 -14.80 24.04
C GLU A 446 10.11 -14.54 23.09
N ALA A 447 10.01 -14.98 21.83
CA ALA A 447 11.05 -14.76 20.83
C ALA A 447 11.38 -13.26 20.65
N VAL A 448 10.35 -12.40 20.66
CA VAL A 448 10.53 -10.94 20.57
C VAL A 448 11.15 -10.37 21.84
N ARG A 449 10.76 -10.86 23.03
CA ARG A 449 11.35 -10.45 24.31
C ARG A 449 12.83 -10.78 24.37
N GLU A 450 13.22 -12.00 24.00
CA GLU A 450 14.61 -12.44 23.97
C GLU A 450 15.45 -11.60 23.01
N ALA A 451 14.94 -11.33 21.80
CA ALA A 451 15.70 -10.61 20.78
C ALA A 451 15.75 -9.09 20.97
N LEU A 452 14.69 -8.46 21.49
CA LEU A 452 14.53 -7.00 21.50
C LEU A 452 14.32 -6.39 22.90
N GLY A 453 14.20 -7.24 23.94
CA GLY A 453 13.91 -6.80 25.31
C GLY A 453 12.53 -6.17 25.49
N VAL A 454 11.59 -6.45 24.57
CA VAL A 454 10.22 -5.93 24.59
C VAL A 454 9.24 -7.03 24.20
N ASP A 455 8.00 -6.99 24.69
CA ASP A 455 6.97 -7.98 24.33
C ASP A 455 5.58 -7.34 24.09
N THR A 456 5.55 -6.01 23.95
CA THR A 456 4.37 -5.22 23.63
C THR A 456 4.47 -4.64 22.21
N ILE A 457 3.32 -4.37 21.59
CA ILE A 457 3.26 -3.76 20.24
C ILE A 457 3.96 -2.40 20.23
N ASP A 458 3.72 -1.56 21.24
CA ASP A 458 4.36 -0.24 21.35
C ASP A 458 5.87 -0.35 21.52
N GLY A 459 6.36 -1.31 22.33
CA GLY A 459 7.78 -1.57 22.49
C GLY A 459 8.42 -1.99 21.18
N PHE A 460 7.80 -2.93 20.46
CA PHE A 460 8.26 -3.41 19.16
C PHE A 460 8.28 -2.29 18.10
N LYS A 461 7.20 -1.51 18.01
CA LYS A 461 7.07 -0.34 17.12
C LYS A 461 8.15 0.70 17.41
N LYS A 462 8.44 1.00 18.68
CA LYS A 462 9.52 1.92 19.08
C LYS A 462 10.89 1.43 18.62
N ARG A 463 11.19 0.12 18.73
CA ARG A 463 12.44 -0.46 18.22
C ARG A 463 12.56 -0.32 16.70
N LEU A 464 11.48 -0.58 15.95
CA LEU A 464 11.45 -0.34 14.50
C LEU A 464 11.69 1.13 14.16
N LEU A 465 11.07 2.05 14.89
CA LEU A 465 11.25 3.49 14.69
C LEU A 465 12.67 3.96 14.99
N SER A 466 13.39 3.35 15.93
CA SER A 466 14.81 3.65 16.17
C SER A 466 15.66 3.31 14.94
N VAL A 467 15.43 2.15 14.32
CA VAL A 467 16.13 1.75 13.08
C VAL A 467 15.76 2.70 11.93
N ALA A 468 14.47 2.99 11.76
CA ALA A 468 13.99 3.89 10.70
C ALA A 468 14.54 5.31 10.84
N LEU A 469 14.56 5.84 12.06
CA LEU A 469 15.15 7.15 12.36
C LEU A 469 16.62 7.18 11.95
N ALA A 470 17.41 6.16 12.29
CA ALA A 470 18.83 6.10 11.94
C ALA A 470 19.04 6.06 10.42
N ILE A 471 18.25 5.28 9.68
CA ILE A 471 18.30 5.21 8.21
C ILE A 471 17.93 6.55 7.57
N HIS A 472 16.88 7.23 8.06
CA HIS A 472 16.47 8.54 7.55
C HIS A 472 17.49 9.64 7.88
N MET A 473 18.04 9.65 9.10
CA MET A 473 19.11 10.56 9.46
C MET A 473 20.32 10.41 8.54
N ALA A 474 20.76 9.17 8.33
CA ALA A 474 21.82 8.81 7.39
C ALA A 474 21.55 9.34 5.98
N ARG A 475 20.33 9.10 5.45
CA ARG A 475 19.90 9.60 4.14
C ARG A 475 20.00 11.11 4.03
N TYR A 476 19.43 11.83 4.98
CA TYR A 476 19.27 13.26 4.84
C TYR A 476 20.54 14.05 5.16
N GLN A 477 21.46 13.49 5.96
CA GLN A 477 22.80 14.05 6.11
C GLN A 477 23.59 14.11 4.79
N GLN A 478 23.26 13.25 3.83
CA GLN A 478 23.86 13.24 2.49
C GLN A 478 23.24 14.26 1.52
N LEU A 479 22.15 14.96 1.90
CA LEU A 479 21.58 15.98 1.02
C LEU A 479 22.60 17.13 0.81
N PRO A 480 22.72 17.64 -0.43
CA PRO A 480 23.62 18.76 -0.72
C PRO A 480 23.26 19.97 0.14
N ARG A 481 24.29 20.70 0.60
CA ARG A 481 24.09 22.00 1.23
C ARG A 481 23.70 22.99 0.13
N PHE A 482 22.58 23.68 0.27
CA PHE A 482 22.20 24.68 -0.72
C PHE A 482 23.11 25.90 -0.57
N GLY A 483 23.69 26.35 -1.68
CA GLY A 483 24.53 27.57 -1.72
C GLY A 483 26.03 27.36 -1.65
N THR A 484 26.53 26.13 -1.84
CA THR A 484 27.96 25.83 -2.08
C THR A 484 28.25 25.51 -3.52
#